data_AF-A0A7Y2HKJ4-F1
#
_entry.id   AF-A0A7Y2HKJ4-F1
#
_cell.length_a   1.000
_cell.length_b   1.000
_cell.length_c   1.000
_cell.angle_alpha   90.00
_cell.angle_beta   90.00
_cell.angle_gamma   90.00
#
_symmetry.space_group_name_H-M   'P 1'
#
loop_
_entity.id
_entity.type
_entity.pdbx_description
1 polymer ?
#
loop_
_entity_poly.entity_id
_entity_poly.type
_entity_poly.pdbx_seq_one_letter_code
_entity_poly.pdbx_strand_id
1 'polypeptide(L)'
;MKRTITPILLLLLIIPFTVHSQYNWMTPPDNPTETGDVAWYRNYDKALLAAHKTGKDIFILFQEVPGCSTCTAYGESILSHPLLVEAIEEHFVPLCIYNNKKGHDATILRKFKEPTWNNPVARIINKDGKDIIPRMAGNYSYSYVINGILDALRNSGKAIPEYLKLMNREYSNQQQKEVVLGMYCYWSGEKHMATIPGV
;
A
#
# COMPACT_ATOMS: atom_id res chain seq x y z
N MET A 1 58.82 32.52 28.40
CA MET A 1 59.21 31.24 29.04
C MET A 1 57.97 30.79 29.83
N LYS A 2 57.15 29.82 29.47
CA LYS A 2 57.35 28.49 28.88
C LYS A 2 56.21 28.17 27.90
N ARG A 3 56.57 27.51 26.80
CA ARG A 3 55.70 26.72 25.90
C ARG A 3 55.24 25.46 26.64
N THR A 4 54.05 24.95 26.34
CA THR A 4 53.76 23.51 26.14
C THR A 4 52.29 23.32 25.73
N ILE A 5 52.03 23.07 24.43
CA ILE A 5 51.69 21.78 23.80
C ILE A 5 50.19 21.43 23.92
N THR A 6 49.50 21.66 22.81
CA THR A 6 48.24 21.06 22.38
C THR A 6 48.39 19.55 22.17
N PRO A 7 47.35 18.75 22.46
CA PRO A 7 47.01 17.58 21.64
C PRO A 7 45.56 17.76 21.14
N ILE A 8 45.34 18.07 19.86
CA ILE A 8 44.97 17.10 18.80
C ILE A 8 44.42 15.77 19.33
N LEU A 9 43.24 15.42 18.79
CA LEU A 9 42.66 14.07 18.63
C LEU A 9 41.44 13.74 19.52
N LEU A 10 40.24 14.06 19.05
CA LEU A 10 39.19 13.05 18.80
C LEU A 10 38.03 13.69 18.00
N LEU A 11 38.15 13.71 16.67
CA LEU A 11 36.98 13.92 15.81
C LEU A 11 36.26 12.57 15.73
N LEU A 12 35.31 12.33 16.64
CA LEU A 12 34.39 11.19 16.54
C LEU A 12 33.44 11.46 15.38
N LEU A 13 33.78 10.88 14.23
CA LEU A 13 32.90 10.65 13.09
C LEU A 13 31.68 9.84 13.56
N ILE A 14 30.62 10.54 13.97
CA ILE A 14 29.29 9.96 14.06
C ILE A 14 28.70 10.07 12.66
N ILE A 15 29.02 9.09 11.80
CA ILE A 15 28.18 8.80 10.64
C ILE A 15 27.00 8.02 11.21
N PRO A 16 25.77 8.57 11.30
CA PRO A 16 24.63 7.69 11.37
C PRO A 16 24.58 6.96 10.03
N PHE A 17 24.97 5.69 10.03
CA PHE A 17 24.59 4.72 9.02
C PHE A 17 23.06 4.57 9.06
N THR A 18 22.33 5.55 8.53
CA THR A 18 20.94 5.36 8.10
C THR A 18 20.96 4.90 6.65
N VAL A 19 21.60 3.76 6.41
CA VAL A 19 21.48 3.02 5.14
C VAL A 19 20.80 1.69 5.48
N HIS A 20 19.52 1.75 5.87
CA HIS A 20 18.68 0.55 6.05
C HIS A 20 17.29 0.70 5.42
N SER A 21 17.10 1.62 4.47
CA SER A 21 15.81 1.77 3.78
C SER A 21 16.00 2.04 2.28
N GLN A 22 16.87 1.29 1.62
CA GLN A 22 17.01 1.35 0.16
C GLN A 22 17.10 -0.03 -0.52
N TYR A 23 16.85 -1.13 0.19
CA TYR A 23 17.11 -2.48 -0.35
C TYR A 23 15.90 -3.39 -0.60
N ASN A 24 14.65 -2.94 -0.38
CA ASN A 24 13.47 -3.80 -0.61
C ASN A 24 12.53 -3.35 -1.73
N TRP A 25 12.81 -2.24 -2.44
CA TRP A 25 11.88 -1.69 -3.43
C TRP A 25 11.94 -2.37 -4.81
N MET A 26 12.83 -3.34 -5.02
CA MET A 26 13.15 -3.84 -6.37
C MET A 26 12.86 -5.33 -6.58
N THR A 27 12.48 -6.05 -5.53
CA THR A 27 12.00 -7.43 -5.62
C THR A 27 10.65 -7.52 -4.94
N PRO A 28 9.56 -7.85 -5.67
CA PRO A 28 8.28 -8.15 -5.05
C PRO A 28 8.48 -9.21 -3.97
N PRO A 29 7.75 -9.14 -2.84
CA PRO A 29 7.78 -10.21 -1.86
C PRO A 29 7.39 -11.53 -2.53
N ASP A 30 7.94 -12.65 -2.07
CA ASP A 30 7.51 -14.00 -2.50
C ASP A 30 6.12 -14.29 -1.93
N ASN A 31 5.12 -13.64 -2.53
CA ASN A 31 3.73 -13.63 -2.12
C ASN A 31 2.93 -14.64 -2.95
N PRO A 32 1.94 -15.30 -2.35
CA PRO A 32 0.88 -15.96 -3.12
C PRO A 32 0.18 -14.97 -4.06
N THR A 33 -0.22 -15.44 -5.24
CA THR A 33 -0.85 -14.62 -6.29
C THR A 33 -2.03 -13.81 -5.77
N GLU A 34 -2.84 -14.39 -4.88
CA GLU A 34 -4.02 -13.73 -4.30
C GLU A 34 -3.66 -12.46 -3.52
N THR A 35 -2.44 -12.38 -2.97
CA THR A 35 -2.00 -11.24 -2.15
C THR A 35 -1.31 -10.13 -2.95
N GLY A 36 -1.08 -10.33 -4.25
CA GLY A 36 -0.38 -9.38 -5.12
C GLY A 36 1.02 -9.03 -4.60
N ASP A 37 1.46 -7.81 -4.88
CA ASP A 37 2.85 -7.38 -4.66
C ASP A 37 3.07 -6.61 -3.35
N VAL A 38 2.03 -6.46 -2.53
CA VAL A 38 2.11 -5.75 -1.24
C VAL A 38 2.90 -6.54 -0.19
N ALA A 39 3.80 -5.88 0.53
CA ALA A 39 4.60 -6.43 1.62
C ALA A 39 3.78 -6.65 2.90
N TRP A 40 3.03 -7.76 2.95
CA TRP A 40 2.11 -8.07 4.04
C TRP A 40 2.79 -8.53 5.32
N TYR A 41 2.37 -7.95 6.45
CA TYR A 41 2.43 -8.64 7.73
C TYR A 41 1.46 -9.82 7.72
N ARG A 42 1.83 -10.89 8.45
CA ARG A 42 1.04 -12.12 8.60
C ARG A 42 0.54 -12.38 10.02
N ASN A 43 0.79 -11.45 10.93
CA ASN A 43 0.40 -11.58 12.33
C ASN A 43 -0.14 -10.24 12.82
N TYR A 44 -1.34 -10.27 13.39
CA TYR A 44 -2.08 -9.07 13.78
C TYR A 44 -1.35 -8.30 14.89
N ASP A 45 -0.79 -8.99 15.88
CA ASP A 45 -0.12 -8.35 17.01
C ASP A 45 1.17 -7.65 16.56
N LYS A 46 1.91 -8.26 15.63
CA LYS A 46 3.09 -7.62 15.00
C LYS A 46 2.72 -6.39 14.18
N ALA A 47 1.63 -6.45 13.41
CA ALA A 47 1.14 -5.31 12.65
C ALA A 47 0.68 -4.17 13.57
N LEU A 48 0.02 -4.49 14.69
CA LEU A 48 -0.39 -3.51 15.70
C LEU A 48 0.82 -2.82 16.33
N LEU A 49 1.86 -3.60 16.69
CA LEU A 49 3.11 -3.04 17.19
C LEU A 49 3.78 -2.11 16.17
N ALA A 50 3.82 -2.51 14.90
CA ALA A 50 4.36 -1.69 13.82
C ALA A 50 3.55 -0.39 13.63
N ALA A 51 2.22 -0.47 13.73
CA ALA A 51 1.32 0.69 13.63
C ALA A 51 1.58 1.69 14.77
N HIS A 52 1.69 1.20 16.01
CA HIS A 52 2.07 2.05 17.14
C HIS A 52 3.46 2.69 16.99
N LYS A 53 4.43 1.95 16.45
CA LYS A 53 5.79 2.46 16.23
C LYS A 53 5.87 3.51 15.14
N THR A 54 5.12 3.35 14.06
CA THR A 54 5.19 4.21 12.86
C THR A 54 4.16 5.33 12.86
N GLY A 55 3.12 5.24 13.71
CA GLY A 55 1.97 6.13 13.66
C GLY A 55 1.05 5.88 12.44
N LYS A 56 1.29 4.82 11.66
CA LYS A 56 0.45 4.44 10.53
C LYS A 56 -0.81 3.71 11.02
N ASP A 57 -1.89 3.84 10.26
CA ASP A 57 -3.09 3.01 10.42
C ASP A 57 -2.83 1.65 9.76
N ILE A 58 -3.73 0.68 9.90
CA ILE A 58 -3.53 -0.67 9.36
C ILE A 58 -4.54 -0.91 8.24
N PHE A 59 -4.04 -1.28 7.06
CA PHE A 59 -4.84 -1.83 5.98
C PHE A 59 -4.87 -3.35 6.16
N ILE A 60 -6.02 -3.91 6.51
CA ILE A 60 -6.20 -5.34 6.72
C ILE A 60 -6.92 -5.96 5.52
N LEU A 61 -6.31 -6.99 4.93
CA LEU A 61 -6.92 -7.85 3.93
C LEU A 61 -7.30 -9.20 4.54
N PHE A 62 -8.58 -9.54 4.50
CA PHE A 62 -9.10 -10.87 4.82
C PHE A 62 -9.44 -11.59 3.52
N GLN A 63 -8.78 -12.71 3.23
CA GLN A 63 -9.09 -13.48 2.02
C GLN A 63 -8.64 -14.93 2.10
N GLU A 64 -9.07 -15.75 1.13
CA GLU A 64 -8.69 -17.15 1.01
C GLU A 64 -7.28 -17.28 0.40
N VAL A 65 -6.38 -18.06 1.02
CA VAL A 65 -5.08 -18.40 0.43
C VAL A 65 -4.65 -19.83 0.80
N PRO A 66 -4.21 -20.66 -0.17
CA PRO A 66 -4.49 -20.48 -1.60
C PRO A 66 -6.00 -20.64 -1.87
N GLY A 67 -6.48 -20.08 -2.97
CA GLY A 67 -7.82 -20.35 -3.51
C GLY A 67 -8.67 -19.11 -3.81
N CYS A 68 -9.92 -19.34 -4.20
CA CYS A 68 -10.91 -18.37 -4.70
C CYS A 68 -10.47 -17.56 -5.95
N SER A 69 -11.18 -17.74 -7.07
CA SER A 69 -10.90 -16.99 -8.32
C SER A 69 -10.99 -15.47 -8.16
N THR A 70 -11.89 -14.98 -7.31
CA THR A 70 -11.97 -13.55 -6.99
C THR A 70 -10.76 -13.07 -6.20
N CYS A 71 -10.19 -13.89 -5.31
CA CYS A 71 -8.97 -13.53 -4.57
C CYS A 71 -7.77 -13.45 -5.52
N THR A 72 -7.61 -14.44 -6.41
CA THR A 72 -6.55 -14.42 -7.44
C THR A 72 -6.67 -13.19 -8.34
N ALA A 73 -7.85 -12.93 -8.90
CA ALA A 73 -8.07 -11.77 -9.78
C ALA A 73 -7.85 -10.43 -9.06
N TYR A 74 -8.24 -10.34 -7.79
CA TYR A 74 -8.01 -9.14 -6.96
C TYR A 74 -6.52 -8.93 -6.67
N GLY A 75 -5.79 -10.03 -6.40
CA GLY A 75 -4.34 -10.06 -6.26
C GLY A 75 -3.61 -9.55 -7.50
N GLU A 76 -3.88 -10.16 -8.65
CA GLU A 76 -3.21 -9.86 -9.93
C GLU A 76 -3.52 -8.46 -10.49
N SER A 77 -4.67 -7.87 -10.13
CA SER A 77 -5.07 -6.55 -10.62
C SER A 77 -4.85 -5.45 -9.59
N ILE A 78 -5.66 -5.42 -8.54
CA ILE A 78 -5.70 -4.33 -7.57
C ILE A 78 -4.45 -4.34 -6.68
N LEU A 79 -4.08 -5.50 -6.13
CA LEU A 79 -2.98 -5.60 -5.16
C LEU A 79 -1.60 -5.70 -5.82
N SER A 80 -1.55 -5.75 -7.15
CA SER A 80 -0.34 -5.69 -7.97
C SER A 80 -0.19 -4.37 -8.74
N HIS A 81 -1.17 -3.46 -8.64
CA HIS A 81 -1.06 -2.14 -9.28
C HIS A 81 -0.02 -1.28 -8.54
N PRO A 82 1.09 -0.83 -9.18
CA PRO A 82 2.24 -0.25 -8.48
C PRO A 82 1.90 0.92 -7.56
N LEU A 83 1.07 1.86 -8.03
CA LEU A 83 0.67 3.02 -7.24
C LEU A 83 -0.30 2.68 -6.08
N LEU A 84 -1.04 1.57 -6.16
CA LEU A 84 -1.87 1.09 -5.04
C LEU A 84 -1.02 0.35 -4.01
N VAL A 85 -0.05 -0.45 -4.47
CA VAL A 85 0.97 -1.06 -3.61
C VAL A 85 1.69 0.02 -2.81
N GLU A 86 2.21 1.04 -3.48
CA GLU A 86 2.85 2.19 -2.85
C GLU A 86 1.92 2.86 -1.84
N ALA A 87 0.67 3.16 -2.23
CA ALA A 87 -0.29 3.80 -1.34
C ALA A 87 -0.58 2.99 -0.07
N ILE A 88 -0.68 1.68 -0.19
CA ILE A 88 -0.92 0.78 0.95
C ILE A 88 0.31 0.75 1.87
N GLU A 89 1.51 0.58 1.33
CA GLU A 89 2.74 0.45 2.11
C GLU A 89 3.23 1.77 2.71
N GLU A 90 3.07 2.87 1.99
CA GLU A 90 3.56 4.17 2.43
C GLU A 90 2.65 4.77 3.51
N HIS A 91 1.34 4.56 3.43
CA HIS A 91 0.40 5.20 4.35
C HIS A 91 -0.16 4.31 5.45
N PHE A 92 -0.05 2.99 5.28
CA PHE A 92 -0.59 2.01 6.21
C PHE A 92 0.46 0.95 6.58
N VAL A 93 0.17 0.20 7.64
CA VAL A 93 0.77 -1.09 7.88
C VAL A 93 -0.07 -2.13 7.13
N PRO A 94 0.47 -2.81 6.11
CA PRO A 94 -0.27 -3.84 5.38
C PRO A 94 -0.34 -5.11 6.23
N LEU A 95 -1.53 -5.60 6.54
CA LEU A 95 -1.75 -6.86 7.23
C LEU A 95 -2.66 -7.75 6.38
N CYS A 96 -2.25 -9.00 6.15
CA CYS A 96 -3.14 -9.98 5.57
C CYS A 96 -3.46 -11.08 6.60
N ILE A 97 -4.73 -11.50 6.61
CA ILE A 97 -5.28 -12.57 7.46
C ILE A 97 -5.96 -13.58 6.53
N TYR A 98 -5.59 -14.85 6.62
CA TYR A 98 -6.20 -15.86 5.76
C TYR A 98 -7.50 -16.35 6.37
N ASN A 99 -8.60 -16.17 5.63
CA ASN A 99 -9.95 -16.47 6.12
C ASN A 99 -10.29 -17.97 6.11
N ASN A 100 -9.40 -18.81 5.60
CA ASN A 100 -9.55 -20.27 5.46
C ASN A 100 -8.58 -21.05 6.35
N LYS A 101 -7.82 -20.37 7.23
CA LYS A 101 -6.88 -21.00 8.16
C LYS A 101 -7.37 -20.96 9.61
N LYS A 102 -6.97 -21.99 10.37
CA LYS A 102 -7.21 -22.08 11.81
C LYS A 102 -6.17 -21.23 12.58
N GLY A 103 -6.25 -21.25 13.92
CA GLY A 103 -5.24 -20.65 14.78
C GLY A 103 -5.41 -19.13 14.95
N HIS A 104 -4.31 -18.39 14.81
CA HIS A 104 -4.29 -16.94 15.03
C HIS A 104 -5.24 -16.24 14.05
N ASP A 105 -5.19 -16.57 12.76
CA ASP A 105 -6.06 -15.97 11.73
C ASP A 105 -7.55 -16.15 12.08
N ALA A 106 -7.97 -17.36 12.46
CA ALA A 106 -9.34 -17.62 12.90
C ALA A 106 -9.74 -16.81 14.15
N THR A 107 -8.78 -16.50 15.03
CA THR A 107 -9.02 -15.65 16.20
C THR A 107 -9.27 -14.20 15.80
N ILE A 108 -8.52 -13.70 14.81
CA ILE A 108 -8.70 -12.36 14.27
C ILE A 108 -10.00 -12.26 13.46
N LEU A 109 -10.37 -13.27 12.68
CA LEU A 109 -11.68 -13.33 12.00
C LEU A 109 -12.83 -13.18 13.01
N ARG A 110 -12.78 -13.92 14.13
CA ARG A 110 -13.79 -13.78 15.20
C ARG A 110 -13.80 -12.38 15.81
N LYS A 111 -12.63 -11.77 16.03
CA LYS A 111 -12.51 -10.39 16.54
C LYS A 111 -13.23 -9.40 15.64
N PHE A 112 -13.04 -9.50 14.33
CA PHE A 112 -13.66 -8.60 13.34
C PHE A 112 -15.03 -9.06 12.84
N LYS A 113 -15.52 -10.21 13.32
CA LYS A 113 -16.74 -10.88 12.85
C LYS A 113 -16.74 -11.11 11.33
N GLU A 114 -15.57 -11.41 10.77
CA GLU A 114 -15.43 -11.77 9.37
C GLU A 114 -15.73 -13.25 9.15
N PRO A 115 -16.48 -13.60 8.08
CA PRO A 115 -16.76 -14.98 7.75
C PRO A 115 -15.50 -15.70 7.24
N THR A 116 -15.49 -17.02 7.38
CA THR A 116 -14.48 -17.90 6.76
C THR A 116 -14.87 -18.23 5.33
N TRP A 117 -13.89 -18.54 4.46
CA TRP A 117 -14.13 -18.98 3.08
C TRP A 117 -15.01 -18.01 2.29
N ASN A 118 -14.71 -16.72 2.36
CA ASN A 118 -15.40 -15.68 1.59
C ASN A 118 -14.47 -14.98 0.60
N ASN A 119 -15.07 -14.20 -0.29
CA ASN A 119 -14.35 -13.30 -1.19
C ASN A 119 -13.56 -12.23 -0.40
N PRO A 120 -12.55 -11.59 -1.00
CA PRO A 120 -11.69 -10.63 -0.32
C PRO A 120 -12.48 -9.54 0.41
N VAL A 121 -12.01 -9.18 1.60
CA VAL A 121 -12.55 -8.07 2.38
C VAL A 121 -11.39 -7.21 2.84
N ALA A 122 -11.47 -5.92 2.56
CA ALA A 122 -10.55 -4.95 3.15
C ALA A 122 -11.21 -4.24 4.33
N ARG A 123 -10.41 -3.95 5.34
CA ARG A 123 -10.75 -3.03 6.44
C ARG A 123 -9.59 -2.11 6.67
N ILE A 124 -9.87 -0.86 7.02
CA ILE A 124 -8.83 0.06 7.49
C ILE A 124 -9.15 0.42 8.92
N ILE A 125 -8.21 0.14 9.82
CA ILE A 125 -8.35 0.33 11.25
C ILE A 125 -7.25 1.27 11.76
N ASN A 126 -7.52 1.97 12.85
CA ASN A 126 -6.47 2.70 13.54
C ASN A 126 -5.58 1.77 14.35
N LYS A 127 -4.48 2.32 14.89
CA LYS A 127 -3.55 1.62 15.80
C LYS A 127 -4.20 1.03 17.06
N ASP A 128 -5.42 1.45 17.41
CA ASP A 128 -6.15 0.94 18.58
C ASP A 128 -7.13 -0.20 18.19
N GLY A 129 -7.11 -0.66 16.94
CA GLY A 129 -7.91 -1.78 16.47
C GLY A 129 -9.34 -1.42 16.04
N LYS A 130 -9.66 -0.14 15.90
CA LYS A 130 -11.02 0.33 15.52
C LYS A 130 -11.08 0.70 14.05
N ASP A 131 -12.14 0.30 13.36
CA ASP A 131 -12.38 0.70 11.97
C ASP A 131 -12.45 2.23 11.85
N ILE A 132 -11.73 2.80 10.88
CA ILE A 132 -11.78 4.24 10.55
C ILE A 132 -12.69 4.54 9.35
N ILE A 133 -13.04 3.52 8.58
CA ILE A 133 -14.01 3.55 7.50
C ILE A 133 -14.89 2.30 7.57
N PRO A 134 -16.06 2.29 6.91
CA PRO A 134 -16.85 1.07 6.79
C PRO A 134 -16.09 -0.08 6.14
N ARG A 135 -16.45 -1.32 6.53
CA ARG A 135 -15.95 -2.57 5.94
C ARG A 135 -16.09 -2.56 4.41
N MET A 136 -15.01 -2.85 3.69
CA MET A 136 -14.96 -2.84 2.23
C MET A 136 -15.11 -4.26 1.67
N ALA A 137 -16.27 -4.55 1.07
CA ALA A 137 -16.57 -5.89 0.55
C ALA A 137 -17.58 -5.82 -0.59
N GLY A 138 -17.56 -6.84 -1.47
CA GLY A 138 -18.55 -7.00 -2.54
C GLY A 138 -18.36 -6.08 -3.75
N ASN A 139 -17.42 -5.15 -3.69
CA ASN A 139 -16.96 -4.34 -4.82
C ASN A 139 -15.43 -4.37 -4.86
N TYR A 140 -14.87 -4.78 -5.99
CA TYR A 140 -13.44 -4.99 -6.20
C TYR A 140 -12.88 -4.08 -7.29
N SER A 141 -13.57 -2.99 -7.62
CA SER A 141 -13.08 -2.02 -8.59
C SER A 141 -11.93 -1.19 -8.01
N TYR A 142 -11.04 -0.72 -8.89
CA TYR A 142 -10.02 0.27 -8.54
C TYR A 142 -10.62 1.47 -7.80
N SER A 143 -11.69 2.07 -8.36
CA SER A 143 -12.35 3.23 -7.78
C SER A 143 -12.84 2.99 -6.35
N TYR A 144 -13.37 1.81 -6.03
CA TYR A 144 -13.85 1.51 -4.69
C TYR A 144 -12.70 1.44 -3.69
N VAL A 145 -11.60 0.81 -4.08
CA VAL A 145 -10.41 0.66 -3.22
C VAL A 145 -9.71 2.00 -3.01
N ILE A 146 -9.53 2.78 -4.08
CA ILE A 146 -8.93 4.11 -4.03
C ILE A 146 -9.77 5.03 -3.13
N ASN A 147 -11.09 5.06 -3.29
CA ASN A 147 -11.95 5.89 -2.43
C ASN A 147 -11.86 5.47 -0.96
N GLY A 148 -11.80 4.17 -0.67
CA GLY A 148 -11.58 3.68 0.70
C GLY A 148 -10.26 4.16 1.29
N ILE A 149 -9.17 4.10 0.52
CA ILE A 149 -7.86 4.65 0.93
C ILE A 149 -7.95 6.17 1.19
N LEU A 150 -8.57 6.92 0.27
CA LEU A 150 -8.74 8.36 0.41
C LEU A 150 -9.56 8.75 1.65
N ASP A 151 -10.65 8.03 1.91
CA ASP A 151 -11.52 8.26 3.06
C ASP A 151 -10.78 7.94 4.37
N ALA A 152 -10.00 6.85 4.40
CA ALA A 152 -9.15 6.52 5.53
C ALA A 152 -8.11 7.62 5.81
N LEU A 153 -7.39 8.10 4.79
CA LEU A 153 -6.43 9.19 4.93
C LEU A 153 -7.10 10.45 5.47
N ARG A 154 -8.28 10.80 4.93
CA ARG A 154 -9.06 11.97 5.37
C ARG A 154 -9.51 11.85 6.83
N ASN A 155 -10.07 10.70 7.22
CA ASN A 155 -10.56 10.46 8.57
C ASN A 155 -9.43 10.43 9.60
N SER A 156 -8.24 10.00 9.19
CA SER A 156 -7.03 10.04 10.02
C SER A 156 -6.31 11.40 10.00
N GLY A 157 -6.84 12.40 9.29
CA GLY A 157 -6.23 13.74 9.18
C GLY A 157 -4.88 13.76 8.45
N LYS A 158 -4.60 12.75 7.62
CA LYS A 158 -3.36 12.62 6.87
C LYS A 158 -3.44 13.42 5.56
N ALA A 159 -2.30 13.93 5.11
CA ALA A 159 -2.20 14.57 3.81
C ALA A 159 -2.49 13.53 2.71
N ILE A 160 -3.32 13.91 1.74
CA ILE A 160 -3.64 13.06 0.59
C ILE A 160 -2.66 13.38 -0.55
N PRO A 161 -1.81 12.44 -0.98
CA PRO A 161 -0.93 12.61 -2.13
C PRO A 161 -1.69 12.98 -3.40
N GLU A 162 -1.11 13.84 -4.24
CA GLU A 162 -1.78 14.28 -5.47
C GLU A 162 -1.94 13.14 -6.48
N TYR A 163 -0.98 12.20 -6.55
CA TYR A 163 -1.09 11.04 -7.43
C TYR A 163 -2.32 10.18 -7.10
N LEU A 164 -2.70 10.03 -5.82
CA LEU A 164 -3.91 9.30 -5.43
C LEU A 164 -5.18 10.02 -5.86
N LYS A 165 -5.17 11.37 -5.88
CA LYS A 165 -6.30 12.15 -6.41
C LYS A 165 -6.41 12.01 -7.92
N LEU A 166 -5.28 12.06 -8.63
CA LEU A 166 -5.21 11.83 -10.09
C LEU A 166 -5.73 10.44 -10.44
N MET A 167 -5.21 9.42 -9.77
CA MET A 167 -5.66 8.04 -9.91
C MET A 167 -7.16 7.90 -9.65
N ASN A 168 -7.69 8.52 -8.59
CA ASN A 168 -9.12 8.48 -8.33
C ASN A 168 -9.94 9.12 -9.46
N ARG A 169 -9.46 10.24 -10.04
CA ARG A 169 -10.11 10.87 -11.20
C ARG A 169 -10.11 9.94 -12.41
N GLU A 170 -9.00 9.27 -12.66
CA GLU A 170 -8.82 8.34 -13.79
C GLU A 170 -9.77 7.14 -13.70
N TYR A 171 -9.86 6.50 -12.54
CA TYR A 171 -10.69 5.31 -12.33
C TYR A 171 -12.16 5.61 -12.00
N SER A 172 -12.48 6.82 -11.58
CA SER A 172 -13.89 7.23 -11.36
C SER A 172 -14.56 7.70 -12.65
N ASN A 173 -13.79 8.10 -13.66
CA ASN A 173 -14.35 8.58 -14.92
C ASN A 173 -14.62 7.42 -15.88
N GLN A 174 -15.88 7.23 -16.26
CA GLN A 174 -16.28 6.20 -17.23
C GLN A 174 -16.08 6.63 -18.70
N GLN A 175 -15.60 7.86 -18.95
CA GLN A 175 -15.39 8.39 -20.29
C GLN A 175 -13.91 8.40 -20.69
N GLN A 176 -13.19 7.31 -20.42
CA GLN A 176 -11.86 7.14 -20.97
C GLN A 176 -11.95 7.05 -22.49
N LYS A 177 -11.10 7.81 -23.18
CA LYS A 177 -10.99 7.81 -24.64
C LYS A 177 -9.57 7.47 -25.01
N GLU A 178 -9.43 6.50 -25.91
CA GLU A 178 -8.13 6.10 -26.45
C GLU A 178 -7.91 6.77 -27.81
N VAL A 179 -6.67 7.16 -28.08
CA VAL A 179 -6.23 7.64 -29.40
C VAL A 179 -4.91 6.97 -29.75
N VAL A 180 -4.82 6.44 -30.97
CA VAL A 180 -3.59 5.84 -31.49
C VAL A 180 -2.83 6.89 -32.30
N LEU A 181 -1.60 7.17 -31.92
CA LEU A 181 -0.74 8.14 -32.61
C LEU A 181 0.29 7.40 -33.45
N GLY A 182 0.25 7.60 -34.77
CA GLY A 182 1.28 7.10 -35.67
C GLY A 182 2.61 7.82 -35.42
N MET A 183 3.67 7.08 -35.12
CA MET A 183 4.98 7.66 -34.83
C MET A 183 6.11 6.92 -35.55
N TYR A 184 7.06 7.69 -36.08
CA TYR A 184 8.31 7.17 -36.66
C TYR A 184 9.44 7.05 -35.62
N CYS A 185 9.36 7.82 -34.52
CA CYS A 185 10.24 7.74 -33.36
C CYS A 185 9.55 8.35 -32.12
N TYR A 186 10.02 7.99 -30.93
CA TYR A 186 9.47 8.41 -29.63
C TYR A 186 9.20 9.93 -29.53
N TRP A 187 10.20 10.75 -29.85
CA TRP A 187 10.10 12.22 -29.76
C TRP A 187 9.08 12.85 -30.70
N SER A 188 8.90 12.27 -31.89
CA SER A 188 7.84 12.70 -32.80
C SER A 188 6.46 12.41 -32.21
N GLY A 189 6.32 11.29 -31.50
CA GLY A 189 5.12 10.94 -30.74
C GLY A 189 4.80 11.95 -29.65
N GLU A 190 5.78 12.30 -28.80
CA GLU A 190 5.58 13.30 -27.73
C GLU A 190 5.17 14.67 -28.28
N LYS A 191 5.77 15.09 -29.40
CA LYS A 191 5.38 16.33 -30.07
C LYS A 191 3.91 16.32 -30.49
N HIS A 192 3.41 15.18 -31.00
CA HIS A 192 2.00 15.05 -31.36
C HIS A 192 1.09 15.02 -30.13
N MET A 193 1.49 14.31 -29.07
CA MET A 193 0.77 14.31 -27.78
C MET A 193 0.62 15.71 -27.19
N ALA A 194 1.67 16.52 -27.21
CA ALA A 194 1.67 17.89 -26.67
C ALA A 194 0.69 18.84 -27.39
N THR A 195 0.13 18.44 -28.53
CA THR A 195 -0.92 19.22 -29.21
C THR A 195 -2.33 18.90 -28.73
N ILE A 196 -2.51 17.83 -27.95
CA ILE A 196 -3.79 17.41 -27.40
C ILE A 196 -4.09 18.26 -26.15
N PRO A 197 -5.19 19.04 -26.11
CA PRO A 197 -5.50 19.87 -24.96
C PRO A 197 -5.65 19.05 -23.67
N GLY A 198 -4.83 19.35 -22.67
CA GLY A 198 -4.86 18.68 -21.37
C GLY A 198 -3.89 17.50 -21.21
N VAL A 199 -3.07 17.24 -22.23
CA VAL A 199 -1.84 16.42 -22.16
C VAL A 199 -0.64 17.34 -21.99
#